data_AF-A0A821XTR4-F1
#
_entry.id   AF-A0A821XTR4-F1
#
_cell.length_a   1.000
_cell.length_b   1.000
_cell.length_c   1.000
_cell.angle_alpha   90.00
_cell.angle_beta   90.00
_cell.angle_gamma   90.00
#
_symmetry.space_group_name_H-M   'P 1'
#
loop_
_entity.id
_entity.type
_entity.pdbx_description
1 polymer ?
#
loop_
_entity_poly.entity_id
_entity_poly.type
_entity_poly.pdbx_seq_one_letter_code
_entity_poly.pdbx_strand_id
1 'polypeptide(L)' 'MLSQHFNEHSLVISKVDKGNAVVVMNKSDYLFKANEILNDKRAFKKLNHNLTDKRENELIKFLLQL' A
#
# COMPACT_ATOMS: atom_id res chain seq x y z
N MET A 1 13.65 -32.32 2.64
CA MET A 1 12.69 -31.43 1.98
C MET A 1 11.87 -30.73 3.06
N LEU A 2 12.12 -29.46 3.30
CA LEU A 2 11.33 -28.68 4.26
C LEU A 2 10.04 -28.26 3.55
N SER A 3 8.92 -28.85 3.94
CA SER A 3 7.58 -28.41 3.55
C SER A 3 7.31 -27.04 4.20
N GLN A 4 7.60 -25.96 3.45
CA GLN A 4 7.13 -24.63 3.82
C GLN A 4 5.60 -24.67 3.92
N HIS A 5 5.09 -24.49 5.14
CA HIS A 5 3.68 -24.32 5.40
C HIS A 5 3.26 -22.97 4.83
N PHE A 6 2.68 -22.98 3.63
CA PHE A 6 2.03 -21.79 3.07
C PHE A 6 0.74 -21.55 3.84
N ASN A 7 0.82 -20.77 4.92
CA ASN A 7 -0.36 -20.19 5.53
C ASN A 7 -0.96 -19.21 4.51
N GLU A 8 -2.23 -19.33 4.14
CA GLU A 8 -2.83 -18.50 3.07
C GLU A 8 -2.71 -16.98 3.36
N HIS A 9 -2.53 -16.60 4.62
CA HIS A 9 -2.26 -15.22 5.05
C HIS A 9 -0.81 -14.73 4.80
N SER A 10 0.06 -15.57 4.25
CA SER A 10 1.48 -15.27 3.99
C SER A 10 1.77 -14.80 2.57
N LEU A 11 0.76 -14.72 1.70
CA LEU A 11 0.91 -14.29 0.31
C LEU A 11 0.22 -12.95 0.07
N VAL A 12 0.84 -12.14 -0.79
CA VAL A 12 0.25 -10.92 -1.36
C VAL A 12 0.07 -11.18 -2.86
N ILE A 13 -1.16 -10.98 -3.33
CA ILE A 13 -1.52 -11.05 -4.74
C ILE A 13 -1.93 -9.65 -5.16
N SER A 14 -1.22 -9.06 -6.12
CA SER A 14 -1.52 -7.72 -6.61
C SER A 14 -1.43 -7.64 -8.13
N LYS A 15 -2.24 -6.76 -8.72
CA LYS A 15 -2.12 -6.39 -10.12
C LYS A 15 -0.91 -5.47 -10.29
N VAL A 16 -0.15 -5.65 -11.38
CA VAL A 16 0.96 -4.75 -11.69
C VAL A 16 0.47 -3.45 -12.34
N ASP A 17 1.22 -2.37 -12.14
CA ASP A 17 0.88 -1.05 -12.68
C ASP A 17 0.87 -0.99 -14.22
N LYS A 18 1.67 -1.82 -14.88
CA LYS A 18 1.79 -1.87 -16.35
C LYS A 18 1.47 -3.26 -16.88
N GLY A 19 0.46 -3.33 -17.77
CA GLY A 19 0.00 -4.57 -18.39
C GLY A 19 -1.07 -5.30 -17.58
N ASN A 20 -1.38 -6.53 -17.99
CA ASN A 20 -2.42 -7.38 -17.39
C ASN A 20 -1.85 -8.54 -16.55
N ALA A 21 -0.64 -8.36 -16.00
CA ALA A 21 -0.02 -9.37 -15.16
C ALA A 21 -0.49 -9.27 -13.69
N VAL A 22 -0.30 -10.36 -12.96
CA VAL A 22 -0.52 -10.47 -11.53
C VAL A 22 0.79 -10.94 -10.90
N VAL A 23 1.18 -10.32 -9.79
CA VAL A 23 2.33 -10.71 -8.98
C VAL A 23 1.84 -11.41 -7.74
N VAL A 24 2.49 -12.53 -7.43
CA VAL A 24 2.31 -13.29 -6.20
C VAL A 24 3.64 -13.28 -5.46
N MET A 25 3.63 -12.86 -4.19
CA MET A 25 4.85 -12.72 -3.40
C MET A 25 4.61 -13.03 -1.93
N ASN A 26 5.67 -13.35 -1.19
CA ASN A 26 5.57 -13.49 0.25
C ASN A 26 5.26 -12.14 0.90
N LYS A 27 4.33 -12.13 1.84
CA LYS A 27 3.90 -10.97 2.60
C LYS A 27 5.05 -10.35 3.40
N SER A 28 5.96 -11.16 3.95
CA SER A 28 7.14 -10.63 4.66
C SER A 28 8.00 -9.77 3.75
N ASP A 29 8.25 -10.26 2.54
CA ASP A 29 9.13 -9.59 1.58
C ASP A 29 8.45 -8.33 1.04
N TYR A 30 7.14 -8.42 0.77
CA TYR A 30 6.33 -7.27 0.40
C TYR A 30 6.39 -6.17 1.47
N LEU A 31 6.12 -6.53 2.74
CA LEU A 31 6.14 -5.57 3.84
C LEU A 31 7.53 -4.99 4.06
N PHE A 32 8.57 -5.82 3.99
CA PHE A 32 9.95 -5.35 4.08
C PHE A 32 10.25 -4.31 3.01
N LYS A 33 9.94 -4.60 1.74
CA LYS A 33 10.25 -3.70 0.63
C LYS A 33 9.41 -2.43 0.66
N ALA A 34 8.11 -2.55 0.98
CA ALA A 34 7.23 -1.40 1.12
C ALA A 34 7.73 -0.44 2.21
N ASN A 35 8.14 -0.97 3.36
CA ASN A 35 8.71 -0.16 4.44
C ASN A 35 10.06 0.46 4.05
N GLU A 36 10.93 -0.27 3.34
CA GLU A 36 12.20 0.26 2.82
C GLU A 36 11.94 1.51 1.95
N ILE A 37 11.02 1.42 0.99
CA ILE A 37 10.66 2.50 0.08
C ILE A 37 10.05 3.70 0.83
N LEU A 38 9.06 3.44 1.69
CA LEU A 38 8.35 4.50 2.42
C LEU A 38 9.23 5.24 3.43
N ASN A 39 10.30 4.60 3.91
CA ASN A 39 11.26 5.21 4.82
C ASN A 39 12.46 5.87 4.10
N ASP A 40 12.52 5.85 2.76
CA ASP A 40 13.58 6.55 2.02
C ASP A 40 13.40 8.07 2.12
N LYS A 41 14.14 8.68 3.05
CA LYS A 41 14.14 10.13 3.31
C LYS A 41 14.71 10.97 2.17
N ARG A 42 15.38 10.35 1.19
CA ARG A 42 15.86 11.05 -0.02
C ARG A 42 14.73 11.25 -1.03
N ALA A 43 13.77 10.33 -1.05
CA ALA A 43 12.62 10.36 -1.95
C ALA A 43 11.37 10.96 -1.29
N PHE A 44 11.14 10.67 -0.02
CA PHE A 44 9.91 11.03 0.69
C PHE A 44 10.17 11.82 1.97
N LYS A 45 9.33 12.83 2.22
CA LYS A 45 9.28 13.56 3.49
C LYS A 45 8.01 13.17 4.24
N LYS A 46 8.15 12.62 5.44
CA LYS A 46 7.02 12.31 6.31
C LYS A 46 6.35 13.61 6.76
N LEU A 47 5.03 13.66 6.64
CA LEU A 47 4.19 14.77 7.09
C LEU A 47 3.53 14.42 8.43
N ASN A 48 3.33 15.43 9.27
CA ASN A 48 2.75 15.26 10.61
C ASN A 48 1.22 15.43 10.62
N HIS A 49 0.64 15.78 9.47
CA HIS A 49 -0.79 15.96 9.28
C HIS A 49 -1.15 15.57 7.86
N ASN A 50 -2.44 15.28 7.63
CA ASN A 50 -2.94 14.98 6.30
C ASN A 50 -3.21 16.28 5.53
N LEU A 51 -2.61 16.43 4.35
CA LEU A 51 -2.78 17.63 3.52
C LEU A 51 -4.13 17.66 2.79
N THR A 52 -4.84 16.54 2.71
CA THR A 52 -6.09 16.45 1.94
C THR A 52 -7.35 16.59 2.79
N ASP A 53 -7.24 16.71 4.12
CA ASP A 53 -8.39 16.76 5.03
C ASP A 53 -9.44 17.80 4.62
N LYS A 54 -9.00 19.02 4.27
CA LYS A 54 -9.91 20.08 3.83
C LYS A 54 -10.66 19.68 2.55
N ARG A 55 -9.92 19.20 1.54
CA ARG A 55 -10.48 18.79 0.24
C ARG A 55 -11.45 17.61 0.41
N GLU A 56 -11.09 16.67 1.26
CA GLU A 56 -11.88 15.47 1.53
C GLU A 56 -13.18 15.82 2.24
N ASN A 57 -13.12 16.71 3.24
CA ASN A 57 -14.31 17.24 3.89
C ASN A 57 -15.21 18.03 2.93
N GLU A 58 -14.64 18.85 2.05
CA GLU A 58 -15.41 19.56 1.00
C GLU A 58 -16.07 18.58 0.03
N LEU A 59 -15.35 17.54 -0.40
CA LEU A 59 -15.89 16.49 -1.26
C LEU A 59 -17.04 15.74 -0.57
N ILE A 60 -16.87 15.36 0.69
CA ILE A 60 -17.90 14.68 1.48
C ILE A 60 -19.14 15.56 1.58
N LYS A 61 -18.99 16.85 1.93
CA LYS A 61 -20.12 17.79 1.99
C LYS A 61 -20.83 17.90 0.65
N PHE A 62 -20.07 18.02 -0.44
CA PHE A 62 -20.62 18.09 -1.79
C PHE A 62 -21.42 16.84 -2.16
N LEU A 63 -20.86 15.64 -1.91
CA LEU A 63 -21.52 14.37 -2.22
C LEU A 63 -22.74 14.11 -1.35
N LEU A 64 -22.73 14.58 -0.09
CA LEU A 64 -23.83 14.40 0.85
C LEU A 64 -24.83 15.57 0.89
N GLN A 65 -24.61 16.61 0.09
CA GLN A 65 -25.42 17.84 0.06
C GLN A 65 -25.59 18.51 1.45
N LEU A 66 -24.55 18.47 2.27
CA LEU A 66 -24.49 19.05 3.62
C LEU A 66 -24.06 20.53 3.62
#